data_AF-A0A9X3IKU8-F1
#
_entry.id   AF-A0A9X3IKU8-F1
#
_cell.length_a   1.000
_cell.length_b   1.000
_cell.length_c   1.000
_cell.angle_alpha   90.00
_cell.angle_beta   90.00
_cell.angle_gamma   90.00
#
_symmetry.space_group_name_H-M   'P 1'
#
loop_
_entity.id
_entity.type
_entity.pdbx_description
1 polymer ?
#
loop_
_entity_poly.entity_id
_entity_poly.type
_entity_poly.pdbx_seq_one_letter_code
_entity_poly.pdbx_strand_id
1 'polypeptide(L)'
;MEMLLNPVEVIAAKRAHLARLANEGGASGEQHALLIMDQWIARPKGSALRILLEELAADGVKIRASSFDALALPTTMDFSDRSEVRLHLPAITFIEIKTANQPRVQPGFKGFFFALTESEIAASEQLGPRHRVALFNKLTGEFLLTSVPEIISRTKSMNWQLSVQL
;
A
#
# COMPACT_ATOMS: atom_id res chain seq x y z
N MET A 1 -20.26 -13.89 -9.71
CA MET A 1 -20.09 -12.49 -9.29
C MET A 1 -18.90 -12.46 -8.35
N GLU A 2 -17.71 -12.17 -8.86
CA GLU A 2 -16.47 -12.19 -8.08
C GLU A 2 -16.40 -10.94 -7.19
N MET A 3 -16.33 -11.13 -5.87
CA MET A 3 -16.18 -10.01 -4.93
C MET A 3 -14.73 -9.52 -4.95
N LEU A 4 -14.53 -8.30 -5.45
CA LEU A 4 -13.27 -7.59 -5.29
C LEU A 4 -13.08 -7.25 -3.81
N LEU A 5 -12.15 -7.95 -3.15
CA LEU A 5 -11.81 -7.64 -1.76
C LEU A 5 -11.31 -6.20 -1.63
N ASN A 6 -11.85 -5.47 -0.67
CA ASN A 6 -11.47 -4.08 -0.35
C ASN A 6 -10.13 -4.03 0.44
N PRO A 7 -9.52 -2.85 0.62
CA PRO A 7 -8.23 -2.73 1.33
C PRO A 7 -8.21 -3.37 2.73
N VAL A 8 -9.31 -3.28 3.49
CA VAL A 8 -9.41 -3.89 4.83
C VAL A 8 -9.32 -5.41 4.74
N GLU A 9 -9.99 -6.01 3.76
CA GLU A 9 -9.98 -7.45 3.57
C GLU A 9 -8.62 -7.96 3.08
N VAL A 10 -7.91 -7.18 2.26
CA VAL A 10 -6.53 -7.49 1.88
C VAL A 10 -5.59 -7.43 3.09
N ILE A 11 -5.75 -6.42 3.95
CA ILE A 11 -5.00 -6.31 5.22
C ILE A 11 -5.31 -7.51 6.13
N ALA A 12 -6.57 -7.92 6.24
CA ALA A 12 -6.97 -9.06 7.05
C ALA A 12 -6.41 -10.38 6.49
N ALA A 13 -6.46 -10.57 5.18
CA ALA A 13 -5.88 -11.74 4.51
C ALA A 13 -4.36 -11.82 4.70
N LYS A 14 -3.66 -10.67 4.63
CA LYS A 14 -2.22 -10.57 4.96
C LYS A 14 -1.95 -11.03 6.39
N ARG A 15 -2.72 -10.54 7.36
CA ARG A 15 -2.56 -10.93 8.78
C ARG A 15 -2.76 -12.43 8.99
N ALA A 16 -3.79 -13.02 8.37
CA ALA A 16 -4.04 -14.45 8.43
C ALA A 16 -2.89 -15.27 7.82
N HIS A 17 -2.33 -14.81 6.69
CA HIS A 17 -1.20 -15.46 6.04
C HIS A 17 0.07 -15.44 6.92
N LEU A 18 0.40 -14.28 7.51
CA LEU A 18 1.53 -14.15 8.43
C LEU A 18 1.38 -15.03 9.67
N ALA A 19 0.18 -15.10 10.25
CA ALA A 19 -0.11 -15.98 11.38
C ALA A 19 0.09 -17.46 11.02
N ARG A 20 -0.29 -17.88 9.81
CA ARG A 20 -0.06 -19.25 9.33
C ARG A 20 1.44 -19.56 9.20
N LEU A 21 2.22 -18.65 8.62
CA LEU A 21 3.67 -18.81 8.49
C LEU A 21 4.39 -18.86 9.85
N ALA A 22 3.95 -18.04 10.82
CA ALA A 22 4.49 -18.04 12.18
C ALA A 22 4.26 -19.39 12.90
N ASN A 23 3.17 -20.09 12.60
CA ASN A 23 2.83 -21.39 13.18
C ASN A 23 3.57 -22.58 12.53
N GLU A 24 4.09 -22.43 11.31
CA GLU A 24 4.70 -23.52 10.54
C GLU A 24 6.25 -23.60 10.68
N GLY A 25 6.93 -22.54 11.15
CA GLY A 25 8.39 -22.42 11.07
C GLY A 25 9.09 -21.88 12.32
N GLY A 26 9.13 -22.67 13.40
CA GLY A 26 10.02 -22.41 14.53
C GLY A 26 11.49 -22.50 14.10
N ALA A 27 12.23 -21.38 14.21
CA ALA A 27 13.66 -21.20 13.94
C ALA A 27 14.08 -20.81 12.50
N SER A 28 13.80 -19.56 12.13
CA SER A 28 14.59 -18.75 11.17
C SER A 28 14.63 -17.28 11.66
N GLY A 29 15.25 -17.06 12.81
CA GLY A 29 15.17 -15.87 13.67
C GLY A 29 15.55 -14.49 13.10
N GLU A 30 15.69 -14.30 11.79
CA GLU A 30 16.10 -13.02 11.16
C GLU A 30 15.16 -12.47 10.07
N GLN A 31 14.12 -13.21 9.65
CA GLN A 31 12.97 -12.59 8.96
C GLN A 31 12.16 -11.66 9.90
N HIS A 32 12.50 -11.72 11.19
CA HIS A 32 11.81 -11.23 12.38
C HIS A 32 11.97 -9.72 12.69
N ALA A 33 12.59 -8.89 11.84
CA ALA A 33 12.76 -7.45 12.10
C ALA A 33 12.14 -6.49 11.05
N LEU A 34 11.85 -6.93 9.83
CA LEU A 34 11.84 -6.02 8.67
C LEU A 34 10.46 -5.68 8.08
N LEU A 35 9.37 -6.32 8.52
CA LEU A 35 7.99 -5.89 8.24
C LEU A 35 7.50 -4.91 9.32
N ILE A 36 8.30 -3.85 9.52
CA ILE A 36 8.20 -2.86 10.60
C ILE A 36 6.74 -2.36 10.74
N MET A 37 6.15 -2.75 11.87
CA MET A 37 4.91 -2.28 12.51
C MET A 37 3.56 -2.61 11.82
N ASP A 38 2.88 -3.56 12.48
CA ASP A 38 1.62 -4.26 12.15
C ASP A 38 0.34 -3.41 12.06
N GLN A 39 0.46 -2.09 12.00
CA GLN A 39 -0.68 -1.19 12.04
C GLN A 39 -0.99 -0.62 10.65
N TRP A 40 -1.18 -1.53 9.71
CA TRP A 40 -1.85 -1.15 8.47
C TRP A 40 -3.32 -0.91 8.78
N ILE A 41 -3.77 0.31 8.52
CA ILE A 41 -5.18 0.67 8.52
C ILE A 41 -5.61 1.01 7.11
N ALA A 42 -6.87 0.77 6.77
CA ALA A 42 -7.42 1.31 5.54
C ALA A 42 -7.36 2.84 5.56
N ARG A 43 -7.29 3.45 4.36
CA ARG A 43 -7.34 4.90 4.20
C ARG A 43 -8.47 5.48 5.07
N PRO A 44 -8.17 6.47 5.94
CA PRO A 44 -9.19 7.17 6.70
C PRO A 44 -10.28 7.74 5.79
N LYS A 45 -11.45 8.06 6.36
CA LYS A 45 -12.58 8.61 5.60
C LYS A 45 -13.07 9.91 6.22
N GLY A 46 -13.85 10.70 5.48
CA GLY A 46 -14.50 11.90 5.99
C GLY A 46 -13.51 12.93 6.56
N SER A 47 -13.78 13.43 7.76
CA SER A 47 -12.97 14.45 8.44
C SER A 47 -11.53 13.99 8.69
N ALA A 48 -11.34 12.73 9.09
CA ALA A 48 -10.02 12.16 9.35
C ALA A 48 -9.12 12.20 8.10
N LEU A 49 -9.66 11.84 6.93
CA LEU A 49 -8.93 11.93 5.66
C LEU A 49 -8.59 13.37 5.30
N ARG A 50 -9.55 14.28 5.50
CA ARG A 50 -9.36 15.70 5.23
C ARG A 50 -8.23 16.28 6.09
N ILE A 51 -8.22 15.97 7.40
CA ILE A 51 -7.17 16.41 8.33
C ILE A 51 -5.81 15.91 7.86
N LEU A 52 -5.68 14.62 7.53
CA LEU A 52 -4.43 14.05 7.02
C LEU A 52 -3.91 14.76 5.77
N LEU A 53 -4.78 15.04 4.80
CA LEU A 53 -4.39 15.73 3.55
C LEU A 53 -4.05 17.20 3.79
N GLU A 54 -4.74 17.88 4.70
CA GLU A 54 -4.43 19.26 5.09
C GLU A 54 -3.07 19.36 5.80
N GLU A 55 -2.75 18.43 6.70
CA GLU A 55 -1.44 18.40 7.37
C GLU A 55 -0.31 18.03 6.41
N LEU A 56 -0.52 17.11 5.47
CA LEU A 56 0.44 16.88 4.38
C LEU A 56 0.70 18.15 3.57
N ALA A 57 -0.38 18.87 3.22
CA ALA A 57 -0.27 20.08 2.42
C ALA A 57 0.45 21.21 3.18
N ALA A 58 0.28 21.27 4.51
CA ALA A 58 1.03 22.18 5.38
C ALA A 58 2.53 21.88 5.38
N ASP A 59 2.92 20.61 5.25
CA ASP A 59 4.30 20.16 5.07
C ASP A 59 4.79 20.20 3.61
N GLY A 60 4.01 20.83 2.71
CA GLY A 60 4.37 20.99 1.30
C GLY A 60 4.08 19.77 0.40
N VAL A 61 3.45 18.73 0.93
CA VAL A 61 3.10 17.51 0.19
C VAL A 61 1.62 17.54 -0.21
N LYS A 62 1.33 17.57 -1.51
CA LYS A 62 -0.04 17.64 -2.05
C LYS A 62 -0.34 16.40 -2.89
N ILE A 63 -1.02 15.44 -2.28
CA ILE A 63 -1.44 14.18 -2.93
C ILE A 63 -2.96 14.07 -3.00
N ARG A 64 -3.47 13.26 -3.93
CA ARG A 64 -4.91 12.96 -4.01
C ARG A 64 -5.28 11.87 -3.01
N ALA A 65 -6.49 11.93 -2.46
CA ALA A 65 -7.04 10.85 -1.62
C ALA A 65 -6.97 9.48 -2.32
N SER A 66 -7.15 9.44 -3.64
CA SER A 66 -7.13 8.22 -4.47
C SER A 66 -5.74 7.65 -4.73
N SER A 67 -4.66 8.28 -4.24
CA SER A 67 -3.28 7.84 -4.52
C SER A 67 -2.74 6.78 -3.55
N PHE A 68 -3.56 6.35 -2.59
CA PHE A 68 -3.22 5.30 -1.64
C PHE A 68 -4.50 4.65 -1.11
N ASP A 69 -4.40 3.39 -0.70
CA ASP A 69 -5.51 2.58 -0.18
C ASP A 69 -5.44 2.37 1.33
N ALA A 70 -4.23 2.45 1.90
CA ALA A 70 -3.96 2.14 3.29
C ALA A 70 -2.81 2.99 3.84
N LEU A 71 -2.68 3.03 5.16
CA LEU A 71 -1.58 3.66 5.87
C LEU A 71 -0.92 2.61 6.77
N ALA A 72 0.40 2.53 6.74
CA ALA A 72 1.17 1.84 7.77
C ALA A 72 1.59 2.85 8.82
N LEU A 73 1.21 2.59 10.06
CA LEU A 73 1.47 3.46 11.20
C LEU A 73 2.52 2.85 12.13
N PRO A 74 3.43 3.66 12.70
CA PRO A 74 4.35 3.18 13.73
C PRO A 74 3.63 2.91 15.07
N THR A 75 2.52 3.60 15.30
CA THR A 75 1.69 3.48 16.51
C THR A 75 0.23 3.77 16.15
N THR A 76 -0.67 3.41 17.06
CA THR A 76 -2.09 3.77 16.93
C THR A 76 -2.23 5.28 17.05
N MET A 77 -3.09 5.86 16.24
CA MET A 77 -3.27 7.31 16.10
C MET A 77 -4.74 7.64 15.94
N ASP A 78 -5.21 8.71 16.58
CA ASP A 78 -6.50 9.31 16.28
C ASP A 78 -6.36 10.39 15.18
N PHE A 79 -6.87 10.06 13.98
CA PHE A 79 -6.90 11.00 12.85
C PHE A 79 -7.91 12.14 13.02
N SER A 80 -8.69 12.16 14.11
CA SER A 80 -9.54 13.28 14.48
C SER A 80 -8.75 14.39 15.22
N ASP A 81 -7.60 14.06 15.81
CA ASP A 81 -6.70 15.01 16.45
C ASP A 81 -5.62 15.48 15.45
N ARG A 82 -5.73 16.74 15.04
CA ARG A 82 -4.77 17.38 14.13
C ARG A 82 -3.35 17.43 14.71
N SER A 83 -3.21 17.63 16.03
CA SER A 83 -1.91 17.72 16.68
C SER A 83 -1.19 16.39 16.65
N GLU A 84 -1.93 15.30 16.86
CA GLU A 84 -1.42 13.93 16.81
C GLU A 84 -1.02 13.55 15.38
N VAL A 85 -1.88 13.85 14.40
CA VAL A 85 -1.56 13.63 12.98
C VAL A 85 -0.28 14.35 12.61
N ARG A 86 -0.14 15.63 12.93
CA ARG A 86 1.07 16.42 12.64
C ARG A 86 2.33 15.82 13.25
N LEU A 87 2.27 15.44 14.54
CA LEU A 87 3.41 14.88 15.26
C LEU A 87 3.96 13.62 14.59
N HIS A 88 3.07 12.76 14.10
CA HIS A 88 3.43 11.45 13.58
C HIS A 88 3.49 11.37 12.05
N LEU A 89 3.03 12.41 11.34
CA LEU A 89 2.98 12.47 9.88
C LEU A 89 4.29 12.05 9.18
N PRO A 90 5.50 12.46 9.66
CA PRO A 90 6.75 12.05 9.04
C PRO A 90 7.00 10.53 9.04
N ALA A 91 6.37 9.80 9.96
CA ALA A 91 6.55 8.35 10.13
C ALA A 91 5.44 7.52 9.47
N ILE A 92 4.37 8.13 8.96
CA ILE A 92 3.29 7.44 8.25
C ILE A 92 3.79 6.99 6.86
N THR A 93 3.58 5.72 6.53
CA THR A 93 3.79 5.20 5.17
C THR A 93 2.44 5.03 4.47
N PHE A 94 2.31 5.60 3.28
CA PHE A 94 1.14 5.53 2.41
C PHE A 94 1.29 4.32 1.48
N ILE A 95 0.29 3.45 1.46
CA ILE A 95 0.33 2.18 0.76
C ILE A 95 -0.75 2.15 -0.33
N GLU A 96 -0.33 1.94 -1.56
CA GLU A 96 -1.20 1.57 -2.68
C GLU A 96 -1.27 0.06 -2.82
N ILE A 97 -2.47 -0.54 -2.92
CA ILE A 97 -2.64 -2.00 -2.96
C ILE A 97 -3.05 -2.44 -4.36
N LYS A 98 -2.23 -3.28 -5.00
CA LYS A 98 -2.57 -3.92 -6.28
C LYS A 98 -2.77 -5.41 -6.08
N THR A 99 -3.98 -5.90 -6.35
CA THR A 99 -4.31 -7.30 -6.15
C THR A 99 -4.30 -8.11 -7.44
N ALA A 100 -3.64 -9.26 -7.42
CA ALA A 100 -3.77 -10.29 -8.44
C ALA A 100 -4.81 -11.33 -8.00
N ASN A 101 -5.64 -11.80 -8.92
CA ASN A 101 -6.57 -12.91 -8.71
C ASN A 101 -6.54 -13.93 -9.85
N GLN A 102 -5.59 -13.80 -10.79
CA GLN A 102 -5.54 -14.67 -11.96
C GLN A 102 -4.63 -15.87 -11.68
N PRO A 103 -5.06 -17.12 -11.99
CA PRO A 103 -4.24 -18.33 -11.81
C PRO A 103 -2.90 -18.31 -12.56
N ARG A 104 -2.80 -17.49 -13.62
CA ARG A 104 -1.58 -17.35 -14.43
C ARG A 104 -0.45 -16.58 -13.74
N VAL A 105 -0.73 -15.89 -12.63
CA VAL A 105 0.28 -15.11 -11.91
C VAL A 105 1.18 -16.07 -11.15
N GLN A 106 2.44 -16.14 -11.58
CA GLN A 106 3.46 -17.02 -11.04
C GLN A 106 4.13 -16.40 -9.80
N PRO A 107 4.88 -17.20 -9.01
CA PRO A 107 5.69 -16.70 -7.91
C PRO A 107 6.56 -15.50 -8.30
N GLY A 108 6.66 -14.54 -7.39
CA GLY A 108 7.30 -13.23 -7.59
C GLY A 108 6.47 -12.27 -8.45
N PHE A 109 5.14 -12.47 -8.53
CA PHE A 109 4.22 -11.71 -9.38
C PHE A 109 4.57 -11.74 -10.87
N LYS A 110 5.27 -12.77 -11.34
CA LYS A 110 5.58 -12.94 -12.78
C LYS A 110 4.29 -13.09 -13.59
N GLY A 111 4.17 -12.30 -14.65
CA GLY A 111 2.98 -12.27 -15.51
C GLY A 111 1.79 -11.52 -14.92
N PHE A 112 1.95 -10.86 -13.76
CA PHE A 112 0.96 -9.93 -13.24
C PHE A 112 1.04 -8.59 -13.97
N PHE A 113 -0.10 -8.09 -14.41
CA PHE A 113 -0.24 -6.78 -15.04
C PHE A 113 -1.11 -5.91 -14.16
N PHE A 114 -0.62 -4.72 -13.84
CA PHE A 114 -1.35 -3.69 -13.10
C PHE A 114 -1.02 -2.33 -13.69
N ALA A 115 -1.89 -1.35 -13.43
CA ALA A 115 -1.68 0.04 -13.83
C ALA A 115 -1.33 0.89 -12.60
N LEU A 116 -0.50 1.91 -12.83
CA LEU A 116 -0.30 3.02 -11.90
C LEU A 116 -0.96 4.26 -12.49
N THR A 117 -1.72 5.00 -11.69
CA THR A 117 -2.28 6.28 -12.12
C THR A 117 -1.25 7.39 -12.04
N GLU A 118 -1.45 8.48 -12.79
CA GLU A 118 -0.61 9.68 -12.69
C GLU A 118 -0.58 10.22 -11.25
N SER A 119 -1.71 10.17 -10.54
CA SER A 119 -1.78 10.58 -9.13
C SER A 119 -0.98 9.68 -8.17
N GLU A 120 -0.88 8.38 -8.45
CA GLU A 120 -0.05 7.46 -7.65
C GLU A 120 1.45 7.73 -7.89
N ILE A 121 1.83 7.99 -9.15
CA ILE A 121 3.22 8.34 -9.49
C ILE A 121 3.61 9.67 -8.83
N ALA A 122 2.79 10.71 -9.00
CA ALA A 122 3.04 12.03 -8.40
C ALA A 122 3.06 11.99 -6.86
N ALA A 123 2.23 11.15 -6.24
CA ALA A 123 2.28 10.92 -4.79
C ALA A 123 3.60 10.26 -4.38
N SER A 124 4.07 9.26 -5.14
CA SER A 124 5.34 8.61 -4.88
C SER A 124 6.54 9.55 -4.98
N GLU A 125 6.53 10.50 -5.91
CA GLU A 125 7.60 11.49 -6.06
C GLU A 125 7.66 12.45 -4.86
N GLN A 126 6.51 12.89 -4.36
CA GLN A 126 6.43 13.82 -3.23
C GLN A 126 6.67 13.15 -1.87
N LEU A 127 6.16 11.93 -1.68
CA LEU A 127 6.28 11.18 -0.43
C LEU A 127 7.61 10.41 -0.32
N GLY A 128 8.26 10.14 -1.45
CA GLY A 128 9.53 9.40 -1.51
C GLY A 128 9.41 8.02 -0.83
N PRO A 129 10.31 7.68 0.12
CA PRO A 129 10.29 6.38 0.80
C PRO A 129 9.00 6.08 1.59
N ARG A 130 8.20 7.10 1.91
CA ARG A 130 6.91 6.97 2.61
C ARG A 130 5.77 6.53 1.69
N HIS A 131 5.98 6.39 0.38
CA HIS A 131 5.00 5.77 -0.50
C HIS A 131 5.47 4.37 -0.92
N ARG A 132 4.60 3.37 -0.74
CA ARG A 132 4.89 1.98 -1.12
C ARG A 132 3.75 1.38 -1.91
N VAL A 133 4.08 0.44 -2.77
CA VAL A 133 3.11 -0.35 -3.53
C VAL A 133 3.13 -1.77 -2.98
N ALA A 134 1.97 -2.26 -2.57
CA ALA A 134 1.77 -3.60 -2.05
C ALA A 134 1.10 -4.46 -3.13
N LEU A 135 1.83 -5.44 -3.65
CA LEU A 135 1.26 -6.46 -4.54
C LEU A 135 0.77 -7.62 -3.68
N PHE A 136 -0.47 -8.06 -3.92
CA PHE A 136 -1.06 -9.18 -3.18
C PHE A 136 -1.76 -10.15 -4.13
N ASN A 137 -1.35 -11.42 -4.12
CA ASN A 137 -2.01 -12.47 -4.89
C ASN A 137 -3.08 -13.13 -4.02
N LYS A 138 -4.34 -12.92 -4.37
CA LYS A 138 -5.51 -13.45 -3.66
C LYS A 138 -5.61 -14.97 -3.69
N LEU A 139 -5.03 -15.62 -4.71
CA LEU A 139 -5.09 -17.07 -4.86
C LEU A 139 -4.01 -17.78 -4.04
N THR A 140 -2.79 -17.24 -4.04
CA THR A 140 -1.64 -17.87 -3.37
C THR A 140 -1.35 -17.30 -1.98
N GLY A 141 -1.91 -16.13 -1.67
CA GLY A 141 -1.56 -15.34 -0.50
C GLY A 141 -0.20 -14.65 -0.60
N GLU A 142 0.49 -14.75 -1.74
CA GLU A 142 1.79 -14.14 -1.93
C GLU A 142 1.71 -12.61 -1.83
N PHE A 143 2.72 -12.01 -1.20
CA PHE A 143 2.79 -10.59 -0.93
C PHE A 143 4.17 -10.04 -1.29
N LEU A 144 4.20 -8.89 -1.95
CA LEU A 144 5.43 -8.16 -2.26
C LEU A 144 5.21 -6.68 -1.98
N LEU A 145 6.01 -6.12 -1.07
CA LEU A 145 6.11 -4.68 -0.87
C LEU A 145 7.22 -4.13 -1.75
N THR A 146 6.92 -3.09 -2.52
CA THR A 146 7.86 -2.45 -3.45
C THR A 146 7.60 -0.94 -3.51
N SER A 147 8.23 -0.24 -4.44
CA SER A 147 8.07 1.20 -4.67
C SER A 147 7.87 1.50 -6.15
N VAL A 148 7.31 2.66 -6.48
CA VAL A 148 7.17 3.10 -7.88
C VAL A 148 8.54 3.14 -8.59
N PRO A 149 9.62 3.66 -7.98
CA PRO A 149 10.95 3.60 -8.59
C PRO A 149 11.44 2.16 -8.90
N GLU A 150 11.22 1.20 -7.99
CA GLU A 150 11.57 -0.21 -8.20
C GLU A 150 10.74 -0.86 -9.31
N ILE A 151 9.47 -0.48 -9.46
CA ILE A 151 8.59 -0.95 -10.55
C ILE A 151 9.09 -0.39 -11.89
N ILE A 152 9.37 0.92 -11.94
CA ILE A 152 9.87 1.58 -13.14
C ILE A 152 11.23 1.00 -13.56
N SER A 153 12.14 0.75 -12.62
CA SER A 153 13.46 0.18 -12.94
C SER A 153 13.42 -1.23 -13.54
N ARG A 154 12.31 -1.95 -13.35
CA ARG A 154 12.06 -3.29 -13.93
C ARG A 154 11.32 -3.23 -15.27
N THR A 155 10.88 -2.04 -15.69
CA THR A 155 10.06 -1.85 -16.89
C THR A 155 10.91 -2.06 -18.13
N LYS A 156 10.51 -3.00 -19.00
CA LYS A 156 11.21 -3.30 -20.27
C LYS A 156 10.78 -2.41 -21.44
N SER A 157 9.58 -1.85 -21.37
CA SER A 157 8.99 -1.00 -22.40
C SER A 157 7.94 -0.09 -21.77
N MET A 158 7.89 1.18 -22.18
CA MET A 158 6.92 2.15 -21.71
C MET A 158 6.02 2.58 -22.86
N ASN A 159 4.71 2.39 -22.72
CA ASN A 159 3.71 2.75 -23.71
C ASN A 159 2.67 3.66 -23.07
N TRP A 160 2.20 4.67 -23.81
CA TRP A 160 1.07 5.48 -23.39
C TRP A 160 -0.24 4.72 -23.60
N GLN A 161 -1.12 4.75 -22.59
CA GLN A 161 -2.46 4.17 -22.65
C GLN A 161 -3.47 5.20 -22.14
N LEU A 162 -4.61 5.31 -22.83
CA LEU A 162 -5.72 6.18 -22.47
C LEU A 162 -6.94 5.29 -22.18
N SER A 163 -7.60 5.53 -21.04
CA SER A 163 -8.88 4.88 -20.72
C SER A 163 -9.99 5.90 -20.93
N VAL A 164 -10.97 5.56 -21.79
CA VAL A 164 -12.11 6.41 -22.14
C VAL A 164 -13.39 5.74 -21.67
N GLN A 165 -14.20 6.46 -20.91
CA GLN A 165 -15.57 6.06 -20.58
C GLN A 165 -16.51 6.96 -21.39
N LEU A 166 -17.30 6.35 -22.28
CA LEU A 166 -18.32 7.02 -23.10
C LEU A 166 -19.68 7.04 -22.40
#